data_AF-F3B1T9-F1
#
_entry.id   AF-F3B1T9-F1
#
_cell.length_a   1.000
_cell.length_b   1.000
_cell.length_c   1.000
_cell.angle_alpha   90.00
_cell.angle_beta   90.00
_cell.angle_gamma   90.00
#
_symmetry.space_group_name_H-M   'P 1'
#
loop_
_entity.id
_entity.type
_entity.pdbx_description
1 polymer ?
#
loop_
_entity_poly.entity_id
_entity_poly.type
_entity_poly.pdbx_seq_one_letter_code
_entity_poly.pdbx_strand_id
1 'polypeptide(L)'
;MKVPAATEYTITTMEAINATGVLTAVIDKPNHVSVRPVNPLEMMEWINSRPTAKENPYYLTKILASIYIRDNGGACNVKID
;
A
#
# COMPACT_ATOMS: atom_id res chain seq x y z
N MET A 1 -16.29 -3.21 -6.95
CA MET A 1 -15.39 -2.55 -5.99
C MET A 1 -15.79 -1.07 -5.92
N LYS A 2 -16.24 -0.58 -4.75
CA LYS A 2 -16.66 0.84 -4.62
C LYS A 2 -15.45 1.63 -4.17
N VAL A 3 -14.81 2.33 -5.10
CA VAL A 3 -13.60 3.09 -4.85
C VAL A 3 -13.99 4.45 -4.24
N PRO A 4 -13.29 4.96 -3.21
CA PRO A 4 -13.57 6.28 -2.65
C PRO A 4 -13.46 7.35 -3.73
N ALA A 5 -14.36 8.35 -3.70
CA ALA A 5 -14.38 9.48 -4.63
C ALA A 5 -13.26 10.51 -4.38
N ALA A 6 -12.06 10.03 -4.02
CA ALA A 6 -10.86 10.85 -4.03
C ALA A 6 -10.35 10.97 -5.47
N THR A 7 -9.86 12.15 -5.84
CA THR A 7 -9.33 12.46 -7.18
C THR A 7 -8.13 11.62 -7.57
N GLU A 8 -7.36 11.13 -6.60
CA GLU A 8 -6.23 10.23 -6.81
C GLU A 8 -6.20 9.17 -5.72
N TYR A 9 -6.15 7.91 -6.14
CA TYR A 9 -5.96 6.80 -5.24
C TYR A 9 -4.99 5.79 -5.83
N THR A 10 -4.41 5.04 -4.91
CA THR A 10 -3.41 4.03 -5.19
C THR A 10 -4.03 2.69 -4.86
N ILE A 11 -4.07 1.78 -5.83
CA ILE A 11 -4.63 0.44 -5.64
C ILE A 11 -3.48 -0.57 -5.64
N THR A 12 -3.53 -1.51 -4.70
CA THR A 12 -2.69 -2.71 -4.73
C THR A 12 -3.51 -3.89 -4.22
N THR A 13 -3.02 -5.11 -4.43
CA THR A 13 -3.67 -6.33 -3.94
C THR A 13 -2.93 -6.85 -2.71
N MET A 14 -3.64 -7.58 -1.83
CA MET A 14 -3.00 -8.27 -0.71
C MET A 14 -1.93 -9.25 -1.18
N GLU A 15 -2.16 -9.90 -2.33
CA GLU A 15 -1.20 -10.80 -2.97
C GLU A 15 0.09 -10.08 -3.35
N ALA A 16 0.00 -8.93 -4.02
CA ALA A 16 1.17 -8.13 -4.40
C ALA A 16 1.97 -7.67 -3.18
N ILE A 17 1.29 -7.30 -2.08
CA ILE A 17 1.94 -6.93 -0.82
C ILE A 17 2.67 -8.15 -0.23
N ASN A 18 1.98 -9.28 -0.09
CA ASN A 18 2.55 -10.48 0.53
C ASN A 18 3.70 -11.07 -0.30
N ALA A 19 3.66 -10.93 -1.64
CA ALA A 19 4.71 -11.36 -2.55
C ALA A 19 6.03 -10.59 -2.38
N THR A 20 6.01 -9.40 -1.73
CA THR A 20 7.24 -8.64 -1.45
C THR A 20 8.17 -9.35 -0.45
N GLY A 21 7.63 -10.27 0.36
CA GLY A 21 8.37 -10.98 1.41
C GLY A 21 8.79 -10.12 2.62
N VAL A 22 8.68 -8.79 2.53
CA VAL A 22 9.04 -7.84 3.60
C VAL A 22 7.83 -7.09 4.15
N LEU A 23 6.71 -7.08 3.42
CA LEU A 23 5.42 -6.53 3.86
C LEU A 23 4.37 -7.64 3.92
N THR A 24 3.41 -7.47 4.82
CA THR A 24 2.21 -8.29 4.91
C THR A 24 0.96 -7.42 4.95
N ALA A 25 -0.09 -7.87 4.26
CA ALA A 25 -1.42 -7.29 4.30
C ALA A 25 -2.35 -8.15 5.17
N VAL A 26 -3.01 -7.54 6.15
CA VAL A 26 -3.91 -8.22 7.11
C VAL A 26 -5.23 -7.48 7.19
N ILE A 27 -6.36 -8.19 7.01
CA ILE A 27 -7.69 -7.64 7.26
C ILE A 27 -7.89 -7.56 8.77
N ASP A 28 -7.84 -6.36 9.34
CA ASP A 28 -8.06 -6.14 10.79
C ASP A 28 -9.47 -5.65 11.13
N LYS A 29 -10.23 -5.13 10.14
CA LYS A 29 -11.65 -4.77 10.29
C LYS A 29 -12.40 -5.08 8.99
N PRO A 30 -13.75 -5.18 9.00
CA PRO A 30 -14.54 -5.55 7.82
C PRO A 30 -14.24 -4.74 6.54
N ASN A 31 -13.85 -3.47 6.69
CA ASN A 31 -13.52 -2.58 5.58
C ASN A 31 -12.09 -2.01 5.66
N HIS A 32 -11.19 -2.66 6.41
CA HIS A 32 -9.83 -2.15 6.63
C HIS A 32 -8.79 -3.26 6.49
N VAL A 33 -7.75 -2.96 5.72
CA VAL A 33 -6.56 -3.79 5.56
C VAL A 33 -5.37 -3.01 6.11
N SER A 34 -4.68 -3.58 7.09
CA SER A 34 -3.41 -3.11 7.59
C SER A 34 -2.26 -3.62 6.71
N VAL A 35 -1.33 -2.73 6.36
CA VAL A 35 -0.03 -3.11 5.78
C VAL A 35 1.04 -2.96 6.85
N ARG A 36 1.83 -4.01 7.07
CA ARG A 36 2.83 -4.07 8.15
C ARG A 36 4.12 -4.71 7.63
N PRO A 37 5.29 -4.36 8.18
CA PRO A 37 6.50 -5.12 7.91
C PRO A 37 6.37 -6.53 8.48
N VAL A 38 6.99 -7.49 7.80
CA VAL A 38 7.12 -8.87 8.30
C VAL A 38 8.01 -8.89 9.56
N ASN A 39 9.07 -8.07 9.58
CA ASN A 39 9.88 -7.86 10.76
C ASN A 39 9.26 -6.79 11.67
N PRO A 40 8.76 -7.15 12.87
CA PRO A 40 8.10 -6.19 13.76
C PRO A 40 9.04 -5.09 14.27
N LEU A 41 10.35 -5.32 14.31
CA LEU A 41 11.33 -4.32 14.73
C LEU A 41 11.38 -3.11 13.79
N GLU A 42 11.04 -3.32 12.52
CA GLU A 42 11.06 -2.25 11.51
C GLU A 42 9.82 -1.36 11.56
N MET A 43 8.77 -1.75 12.31
CA MET A 43 7.53 -0.98 12.38
C MET A 43 7.77 0.41 12.97
N MET A 44 8.53 0.50 14.06
CA MET A 44 8.84 1.78 14.70
C MET A 44 9.73 2.64 13.82
N GLU A 45 10.76 2.06 13.20
CA GLU A 45 11.64 2.77 12.28
C GLU A 45 10.87 3.32 11.06
N TRP A 46 9.97 2.51 10.52
CA TRP A 46 9.13 2.93 9.40
C TRP A 46 8.17 4.06 9.80
N ILE A 47 7.56 3.99 10.99
CA ILE A 47 6.75 5.10 11.54
C ILE A 47 7.61 6.35 11.74
N ASN A 48 8.80 6.21 12.31
CA ASN A 48 9.70 7.32 12.60
C ASN A 48 10.23 8.01 11.33
N SER A 49 10.25 7.31 10.20
CA SER A 49 10.64 7.86 8.89
C SER A 49 9.60 8.78 8.24
N ARG A 50 8.36 8.81 8.76
CA ARG A 50 7.24 9.60 8.19
C ARG A 50 7.56 11.07 7.93
N PRO A 51 8.27 11.81 8.82
CA PRO A 51 8.54 13.23 8.61
C PRO A 51 9.36 13.53 7.34
N THR A 52 10.19 12.59 6.87
CA THR A 52 11.03 12.76 5.68
C THR A 52 10.58 11.87 4.52
N ALA A 53 9.38 11.31 4.57
CA ALA A 53 8.96 10.29 3.61
C ALA A 53 8.84 10.79 2.16
N LYS A 54 8.73 12.11 1.94
CA LYS A 54 8.68 12.72 0.61
C LYS A 54 10.08 12.89 0.01
N GLU A 55 11.05 13.26 0.83
CA GLU A 55 12.42 13.58 0.43
C GLU A 55 13.32 12.34 0.48
N ASN A 56 13.19 11.54 1.52
CA ASN A 56 13.95 10.31 1.75
C ASN A 56 13.02 9.19 2.28
N PRO A 57 12.23 8.55 1.41
CA PRO A 57 11.34 7.48 1.81
C PRO A 57 12.12 6.28 2.36
N TYR A 58 11.64 5.75 3.48
CA TYR A 58 12.11 4.46 4.00
C TYR A 58 11.93 3.35 2.98
N TYR A 59 12.78 2.33 3.03
CA TYR A 59 12.81 1.32 1.97
C TYR A 59 11.47 0.57 1.81
N LEU A 60 10.75 0.33 2.91
CA LEU A 60 9.39 -0.25 2.87
C LEU A 60 8.38 0.64 2.13
N THR A 61 8.49 1.97 2.28
CA THR A 61 7.69 2.92 1.49
C THR A 61 8.02 2.82 0.01
N LYS A 62 9.31 2.66 -0.36
CA LYS A 62 9.73 2.48 -1.76
C LYS A 62 9.19 1.17 -2.36
N ILE A 63 9.21 0.09 -1.59
CA ILE A 63 8.67 -1.21 -2.01
C ILE A 63 7.16 -1.12 -2.19
N LEU A 64 6.43 -0.60 -1.19
CA LEU A 64 4.99 -0.37 -1.30
C LEU A 64 4.68 0.53 -2.51
N ALA A 65 5.55 1.50 -2.80
CA ALA A 65 5.40 2.37 -3.95
C ALA A 65 5.58 1.68 -5.31
N SER A 66 6.43 0.65 -5.37
CA SER A 66 6.71 -0.08 -6.60
C SER A 66 5.63 -1.07 -7.02
N ILE A 67 4.77 -1.50 -6.08
CA ILE A 67 3.75 -2.53 -6.30
C ILE A 67 2.33 -1.97 -6.45
N TYR A 68 2.19 -0.64 -6.44
CA TYR A 68 0.89 -0.03 -6.62
C TYR A 68 0.59 0.32 -8.07
N ILE A 69 -0.70 0.30 -8.39
CA ILE A 69 -1.27 0.82 -9.62
C ILE A 69 -1.77 2.23 -9.32
N ARG A 70 -1.30 3.21 -10.10
CA ARG A 70 -1.88 4.56 -10.10
C ARG A 70 -3.17 4.48 -10.89
N ASP A 71 -4.30 4.79 -10.25
CA ASP A 71 -5.52 5.05 -10.99
C ASP A 71 -5.72 6.57 -11.01
N ASN A 72 -5.58 7.18 -12.19
CA ASN A 72 -5.67 8.63 -12.40
C ASN A 72 -7.13 9.12 -12.40
N GLY A 73 -8.02 8.51 -11.60
CA GLY A 73 -9.43 8.89 -11.51
C GLY A 73 -10.23 8.69 -12.81
N GLY A 74 -9.73 7.87 -13.75
CA GLY A 74 -10.48 7.48 -14.95
C GLY A 74 -11.53 6.43 -14.61
N ALA A 75 -12.66 6.42 -15.35
CA ALA A 75 -13.70 5.42 -15.15
C ALA A 75 -13.10 4.01 -15.17
N CYS A 76 -13.20 3.31 -14.03
CA CYS A 76 -12.67 1.96 -13.87
C CYS A 76 -13.32 1.00 -14.87
N ASN A 77 -12.75 0.87 -16.06
CA ASN A 77 -13.06 -0.19 -17.02
C ASN A 77 -12.05 -1.32 -16.83
N VAL A 78 -12.07 -1.95 -15.66
CA VAL A 78 -11.42 -3.25 -15.51
C VAL A 78 -12.39 -4.26 -16.12
N LYS A 79 -12.19 -4.59 -17.41
CA LYS A 79 -12.77 -5.81 -17.96
C LYS A 79 -12.03 -6.98 -17.34
N ILE A 80 -12.77 -7.78 -16.60
CA ILE A 80 -12.35 -9.12 -16.15
C ILE A 80 -12.99 -10.07 -17.16
N ASP A 81 -12.19 -10.72 -17.99
CA ASP A 81 -12.60 -11.88 -18.77
C ASP A 81 -12.86 -13.08 -17.85
#